data_AF-A0A2E9YR58-F1
#
_entry.id   AF-A0A2E9YR58-F1
#
_cell.length_a   1.000
_cell.length_b   1.000
_cell.length_c   1.000
_cell.angle_alpha   90.00
_cell.angle_beta   90.00
_cell.angle_gamma   90.00
#
_symmetry.space_group_name_H-M   'P 1'
#
loop_
_entity.id
_entity.type
_entity.pdbx_description
1 polymer ?
#
loop_
_entity_poly.entity_id
_entity_poly.type
_entity_poly.pdbx_seq_one_letter_code
_entity_poly.pdbx_strand_id
1 'polypeptide(L)' 'MTILAFLIPITLGMGAVGLCVFFWSLRSNQYDDLSGDAERILFDEDRPLPAASARLSNTTKETAP' A
#
# COMPACT_ATOMS: atom_id res chain seq x y z
N MET A 1 -41.97 -9.46 17.37
CA MET A 1 -41.77 -8.01 17.18
C MET A 1 -40.55 -7.45 17.89
N THR A 2 -39.93 -8.19 18.82
CA THR A 2 -38.74 -7.75 19.57
C THR A 2 -37.45 -7.75 18.75
N ILE A 3 -37.32 -8.65 17.77
CA ILE A 3 -36.08 -8.82 17.00
C ILE A 3 -35.73 -7.60 16.13
N LEU A 4 -36.74 -6.97 15.51
CA LEU A 4 -36.54 -5.77 14.70
C LEU A 4 -36.00 -4.60 15.52
N ALA A 5 -36.40 -4.49 16.80
CA ALA A 5 -35.90 -3.46 17.71
C ALA A 5 -34.38 -3.60 17.98
N PHE A 6 -33.80 -4.80 17.81
CA PHE A 6 -32.37 -5.02 17.88
C PHE A 6 -31.68 -4.93 16.52
N LEU A 7 -32.30 -5.46 15.47
CA LEU A 7 -31.71 -5.50 14.12
C LEU A 7 -31.54 -4.10 13.52
N ILE A 8 -32.51 -3.20 13.70
CA ILE A 8 -32.45 -1.83 13.16
C ILE A 8 -31.24 -1.06 13.69
N PRO A 9 -31.00 -0.94 15.01
CA PRO A 9 -29.83 -0.22 15.50
C PRO A 9 -28.52 -0.93 15.15
N ILE A 10 -28.49 -2.27 15.09
CA ILE A 10 -27.29 -3.03 14.71
C ILE A 10 -26.89 -2.74 13.27
N THR A 11 -27.84 -2.82 12.32
CA THR A 11 -27.53 -2.57 10.90
C THR A 11 -27.19 -1.11 10.65
N LEU A 12 -27.88 -0.17 11.31
CA LEU A 12 -27.54 1.25 11.23
C LEU A 12 -26.15 1.54 11.79
N GLY A 13 -25.79 0.89 12.91
CA GLY A 13 -24.46 0.95 13.50
C GLY A 13 -23.38 0.40 12.57
N MET A 14 -23.61 -0.77 11.96
CA MET A 14 -22.69 -1.35 10.97
C MET A 14 -22.51 -0.43 9.76
N GLY A 15 -23.60 0.17 9.26
CA GLY A 15 -23.55 1.14 8.17
C GLY A 15 -22.74 2.38 8.54
N ALA A 16 -22.96 2.94 9.74
CA ALA A 16 -22.23 4.09 10.25
C ALA A 16 -20.73 3.80 10.41
N VAL A 17 -20.36 2.64 10.97
CA VAL A 17 -18.97 2.20 11.09
C VAL A 17 -18.31 2.11 9.71
N GLY A 18 -18.97 1.49 8.73
CA GLY A 18 -18.48 1.41 7.36
C GLY A 18 -18.25 2.79 6.74
N LEU A 19 -19.18 3.72 6.95
CA LEU A 19 -19.05 5.11 6.47
C LEU A 19 -17.88 5.85 7.15
N CYS A 20 -17.73 5.70 8.46
CA CYS A 20 -16.62 6.30 9.20
C CYS A 20 -15.26 5.79 8.71
N VAL A 21 -15.14 4.47 8.50
CA VAL A 21 -13.93 3.85 7.97
C VAL A 21 -13.66 4.33 6.54
N PHE A 22 -14.69 4.43 5.70
CA PHE A 22 -14.57 4.94 4.34
C PHE A 22 -14.03 6.38 4.32
N PHE A 23 -14.61 7.29 5.10
CA PHE A 23 -14.11 8.67 5.16
C PHE A 23 -12.70 8.76 5.76
N TRP A 24 -12.37 7.91 6.73
CA TRP A 24 -11.01 7.81 7.26
C TRP A 24 -10.01 7.33 6.19
N SER A 25 -10.39 6.37 5.35
CA SER A 25 -9.60 5.89 4.21
C SER A 25 -9.36 7.01 3.18
N LEU A 26 -10.38 7.83 2.89
CA LEU A 26 -10.21 8.97 1.99
C LEU A 26 -9.28 10.05 2.54
N ARG A 27 -9.35 10.32 3.86
CA ARG A 27 -8.52 11.34 4.51
C ARG A 27 -7.07 10.90 4.72
N SER A 28 -6.78 9.60 4.77
CA SER A 28 -5.46 9.07 5.18
C SER A 28 -4.37 9.19 4.11
N ASN A 29 -4.60 9.93 3.01
CA ASN A 29 -3.63 10.18 1.93
C ASN A 29 -2.97 8.89 1.38
N GLN A 30 -3.59 7.73 1.60
CA GLN A 30 -3.07 6.41 1.20
C GLN A 30 -3.06 6.22 -0.32
N TYR A 31 -3.74 7.10 -1.06
CA TYR A 31 -3.78 7.11 -2.52
C TYR A 31 -2.61 7.88 -3.17
N ASP A 32 -1.81 8.58 -2.37
CA ASP A 32 -0.63 9.30 -2.87
C ASP A 32 0.46 8.31 -3.34
N ASP A 33 0.63 7.21 -2.59
CA ASP A 33 1.60 6.13 -2.92
C ASP A 33 1.14 5.29 -4.13
N LEU A 34 -0.17 5.14 -4.35
CA LEU A 34 -0.73 4.52 -5.55
C LEU A 34 -0.39 5.31 -6.83
N SER A 35 -0.29 6.64 -6.74
CA SER A 35 0.12 7.48 -7.87
C SER A 35 1.59 7.25 -8.22
N GLY A 36 2.46 7.11 -7.21
CA GLY A 36 3.88 6.78 -7.41
C GLY A 36 4.12 5.39 -8.01
N ASP A 37 3.39 4.36 -7.56
CA ASP A 37 3.48 3.01 -8.14
C ASP A 37 2.90 2.93 -9.55
N ALA A 38 1.84 3.69 -9.85
CA ALA A 38 1.27 3.78 -11.20
C ALA A 38 2.21 4.49 -12.18
N GLU A 39 2.97 5.50 -11.73
CA GLU A 39 4.00 6.15 -12.54
C GLU A 39 5.15 5.18 -12.84
N ARG A 40 5.55 4.36 -11.86
CA ARG A 40 6.57 3.33 -12.05
C ARG A 40 6.15 2.29 -13.08
N ILE A 41 4.92 1.76 -13.07
CA ILE A 41 4.52 0.72 -14.03
C ILE A 41 4.42 1.21 -15.49
N LEU A 42 4.19 2.50 -15.72
CA LEU A 42 4.08 3.08 -17.06
C LEU A 42 5.45 3.52 -17.63
N PHE A 43 6.41 3.83 -16.76
CA PHE A 43 7.77 4.27 -17.11
C PHE A 43 8.88 3.29 -16.72
N ASP A 44 8.55 2.05 -16.31
CA ASP A 44 9.54 0.98 -16.09
C ASP A 44 10.07 0.49 -17.45
N GLU A 45 10.92 1.31 -18.07
CA GLU A 45 11.85 0.82 -19.08
C GLU A 45 12.83 -0.16 -18.40
N ASP A 46 12.43 -1.44 -18.40
CA ASP A 46 13.28 -2.61 -18.66
C ASP A 46 14.72 -2.50 -18.16
N ARG A 47 14.94 -2.39 -16.84
CA ARG A 47 16.28 -2.56 -16.27
C ARG A 47 16.29 -3.47 -15.05
N PRO A 48 16.43 -4.79 -15.23
CA PRO A 48 16.95 -5.63 -14.16
C PRO A 48 18.30 -5.04 -13.71
N LEU A 49 18.44 -4.81 -12.40
CA LEU A 49 19.74 -4.45 -11.83
C LEU A 49 20.75 -5.54 -12.25
N PRO A 50 21.81 -5.22 -13.02
CA PRO A 50 22.75 -6.24 -13.43
C PRO A 50 23.37 -6.85 -12.19
N ALA A 51 23.22 -8.16 -12.03
CA ALA A 51 23.81 -8.96 -10.95
C ALA A 51 25.35 -8.79 -10.83
N ALA A 52 25.97 -8.13 -11.80
CA ALA A 52 27.36 -7.70 -11.79
C ALA A 52 27.67 -6.68 -10.66
N SER A 53 26.74 -5.80 -10.28
CA SER A 53 27.01 -4.75 -9.28
C SER A 53 27.24 -5.31 -7.86
N ALA A 54 26.59 -6.43 -7.52
CA ALA A 54 26.79 -7.13 -6.25
C ALA A 54 28.15 -7.86 -6.15
N ARG A 55 28.79 -8.18 -7.30
CA ARG A 55 30.10 -8.85 -7.38
C ARG A 55 31.29 -7.90 -7.59
N LEU A 56 31.05 -6.61 -7.79
CA LEU A 56 32.10 -5.60 -7.91
C LEU A 56 32.41 -4.93 -6.57
N SER A 57 31.44 -4.90 -5.64
CA SER A 57 31.63 -4.34 -4.31
C SER A 57 32.44 -5.25 -3.38
N ASN A 58 32.36 -6.57 -3.53
CA ASN A 58 33.14 -7.54 -2.75
C ASN A 58 34.60 -7.67 -3.27
N THR A 59 34.82 -7.55 -4.57
CA THR A 59 36.18 -7.56 -5.16
C THR A 59 36.98 -6.32 -4.76
N THR A 60 36.33 -5.16 -4.61
CA THR A 60 37.03 -3.91 -4.24
C THR A 60 37.44 -3.87 -2.76
N LYS A 61 36.82 -4.69 -1.89
CA LYS A 61 37.16 -4.74 -0.46
C LYS A 61 38.28 -5.73 -0.11
N GLU A 62 38.68 -6.60 -1.03
CA GLU A 62 39.62 -7.70 -0.76
C GLU A 62 41.03 -7.49 -1.34
N THR A 63 41.25 -6.44 -2.15
CA THR A 63 42.55 -6.20 -2.84
C THR A 63 43.27 -4.90 -2.45
N ALA A 64 42.97 -4.31 -1.29
CA ALA A 64 43.81 -3.23 -0.75
C ALA A 64 44.73 -3.78 0.34
N PRO A 65 46.07 -3.84 0.13
CA PRO A 65 47.05 -4.04 1.20
C PRO A 65 47.12 -2.86 2.17
#